data_AF-A0A2N6SG02-F1
#
_entry.id   AF-A0A2N6SG02-F1
#
_cell.length_a   1.000
_cell.length_b   1.000
_cell.length_c   1.000
_cell.angle_alpha   90.00
_cell.angle_beta   90.00
_cell.angle_gamma   90.00
#
_symmetry.space_group_name_H-M   'P 1'
#
loop_
_entity.id
_entity.type
_entity.pdbx_description
1 polymer ?
#
loop_
_entity_poly.entity_id
_entity_poly.type
_entity_poly.pdbx_seq_one_letter_code
_entity_poly.pdbx_strand_id
1 'polypeptide(L)'
;MKKQYLFIDGYNLLFRMKEYELIKSSTFPAERDVLIDILKEYAGGNNYIVYCIFDAYLTRSKEYIKEEDPITIVYTKTGEKADQWIERKTRELRIDHFVDIIVVSDDHDERDATLGYGAILRDCHMFIKELKDRKQVVSKIAKNQNSRELKNRHIRMSDSDRKKLENFLKTGKF
;
A
#
# COMPACT_ATOMS: atom_id res chain seq x y z
N MET A 1 3.40 6.44 22.20
CA MET A 1 3.91 6.87 20.86
C MET A 1 2.85 7.72 20.20
N LYS A 2 3.25 8.75 19.46
CA LYS A 2 2.34 9.59 18.67
C LYS A 2 1.70 8.73 17.58
N LYS A 3 0.37 8.79 17.42
CA LYS A 3 -0.31 8.05 16.34
C LYS A 3 0.02 8.71 15.01
N GLN A 4 0.32 7.91 13.98
CA GLN A 4 0.65 8.41 12.65
C GLN A 4 -0.40 7.92 11.66
N TYR A 5 -1.16 8.85 11.10
CA TYR A 5 -2.16 8.58 10.07
C TYR A 5 -1.54 8.81 8.70
N LEU A 6 -1.77 7.87 7.80
CA LEU A 6 -1.40 7.98 6.39
C LEU A 6 -2.67 7.94 5.56
N PHE A 7 -3.07 9.08 5.03
CA PHE A 7 -4.20 9.23 4.14
C PHE A 7 -3.71 9.20 2.70
N ILE A 8 -4.29 8.34 1.88
CA ILE A 8 -3.86 8.12 0.51
C ILE A 8 -5.04 8.39 -0.40
N ASP A 9 -4.88 9.33 -1.33
CA ASP A 9 -5.79 9.46 -2.46
C ASP A 9 -5.57 8.28 -3.40
N GLY A 10 -6.53 7.36 -3.37
CA GLY A 10 -6.44 6.08 -4.06
C GLY A 10 -6.40 6.23 -5.57
N TYR A 11 -7.15 7.16 -6.15
CA TYR A 11 -7.15 7.32 -7.61
C TYR A 11 -5.93 8.07 -8.11
N ASN A 12 -5.48 9.09 -7.37
CA ASN A 12 -4.26 9.79 -7.72
C ASN A 12 -3.06 8.82 -7.69
N LEU A 13 -2.91 8.04 -6.62
CA LEU A 13 -1.85 7.05 -6.52
C LEU A 13 -2.00 5.94 -7.58
N LEU A 14 -3.22 5.44 -7.82
CA LEU A 14 -3.46 4.41 -8.84
C LEU A 14 -3.02 4.89 -10.23
N PHE A 15 -3.40 6.12 -10.59
CA PHE A 15 -3.04 6.73 -11.87
C PHE A 15 -1.51 6.79 -12.03
N ARG A 16 -0.79 7.29 -11.02
CA ARG A 16 0.68 7.33 -11.04
C ARG A 16 1.31 5.94 -11.10
N MET A 17 0.79 4.97 -10.37
CA MET A 17 1.31 3.61 -10.43
C MET A 17 1.14 2.96 -11.81
N LYS A 18 0.09 3.32 -12.55
CA LYS A 18 -0.09 2.90 -13.95
C LYS A 18 0.94 3.55 -14.88
N GLU A 19 1.28 4.83 -14.68
CA GLU A 19 2.37 5.49 -15.43
C GLU A 19 3.73 4.79 -15.22
N TYR A 20 3.97 4.23 -14.02
CA TYR A 20 5.15 3.42 -13.71
C TYR A 20 5.03 1.94 -14.14
N GLU A 21 3.98 1.56 -14.86
CA GLU A 21 3.67 0.18 -15.29
C GLU A 21 3.60 -0.85 -14.14
N LEU A 22 3.31 -0.40 -12.92
CA LEU A 22 3.25 -1.26 -11.73
C LEU A 22 1.92 -2.02 -11.62
N ILE A 23 0.88 -1.50 -12.26
CA ILE A 23 -0.46 -2.08 -12.30
C ILE A 23 -0.85 -2.24 -13.78
N LYS A 24 -1.08 -3.49 -14.19
CA LYS A 24 -1.31 -3.88 -15.60
C LYS A 24 -2.72 -4.43 -15.88
N SER A 25 -3.62 -4.36 -14.90
CA SER A 25 -4.98 -4.88 -15.03
C SER A 25 -5.78 -4.09 -16.07
N SER A 26 -6.76 -4.73 -16.71
CA SER A 26 -7.60 -4.15 -17.77
C SER A 26 -8.92 -3.57 -17.27
N THR A 27 -9.29 -3.78 -16.00
CA THR A 27 -10.54 -3.27 -15.44
C THR A 27 -10.29 -2.46 -14.17
N PHE A 28 -11.02 -1.36 -14.04
CA PHE A 28 -10.90 -0.42 -12.93
C PHE A 28 -11.11 -1.04 -11.54
N PRO A 29 -12.08 -1.97 -11.33
CA PRO A 29 -12.19 -2.66 -10.03
C PRO A 29 -10.95 -3.46 -9.67
N ALA A 30 -10.43 -4.26 -10.62
CA ALA A 30 -9.25 -5.08 -10.38
C ALA A 30 -7.98 -4.22 -10.19
N GLU A 31 -7.89 -3.07 -10.85
CA GLU A 31 -6.82 -2.09 -10.60
C GLU A 31 -6.83 -1.57 -9.16
N ARG A 32 -8.02 -1.27 -8.60
CA ARG A 32 -8.15 -0.87 -7.19
C ARG A 32 -7.77 -2.00 -6.23
N ASP A 33 -8.21 -3.22 -6.52
CA ASP A 33 -7.89 -4.38 -5.68
C ASP A 33 -6.37 -4.60 -5.60
N VAL A 34 -5.66 -4.48 -6.74
CA VAL A 34 -4.20 -4.55 -6.77
C VAL A 34 -3.56 -3.43 -5.96
N LEU A 35 -4.06 -2.19 -6.05
CA LEU A 35 -3.58 -1.08 -5.23
C LEU A 35 -3.77 -1.36 -3.74
N ILE A 36 -4.97 -1.81 -3.35
CA ILE A 36 -5.31 -2.17 -1.97
C ILE A 36 -4.33 -3.21 -1.42
N ASP A 37 -4.03 -4.26 -2.18
CA ASP A 37 -3.10 -5.30 -1.76
C ASP A 37 -1.69 -4.77 -1.54
N ILE A 38 -1.21 -3.87 -2.41
CA ILE A 38 0.09 -3.21 -2.24
C ILE A 38 0.11 -2.36 -0.96
N LEU A 39 -0.99 -1.65 -0.67
CA LEU A 39 -1.09 -0.82 0.53
C LEU A 39 -1.19 -1.65 1.81
N LYS A 40 -1.84 -2.81 1.77
CA LYS A 40 -1.84 -3.77 2.88
C LYS A 40 -0.43 -4.29 3.17
N GLU A 41 0.31 -4.68 2.13
CA GLU A 41 1.72 -5.10 2.26
C GLU A 41 2.55 -3.97 2.91
N TYR A 42 2.36 -2.73 2.48
CA TYR A 42 3.06 -1.58 3.05
C TYR A 42 2.66 -1.30 4.51
N ALA A 43 1.37 -1.35 4.84
CA ALA A 43 0.86 -1.06 6.16
C ALA A 43 1.31 -2.08 7.20
N GLY A 44 1.35 -3.38 6.85
CA GLY A 44 1.81 -4.44 7.76
C GLY A 44 3.28 -4.31 8.21
N GLY A 45 4.09 -3.54 7.47
CA GLY A 45 5.48 -3.26 7.81
C GLY A 45 5.74 -1.93 8.52
N ASN A 46 4.68 -1.20 8.92
CA ASN A 46 4.77 0.16 9.45
C ASN A 46 3.85 0.42 10.63
N ASN A 47 4.12 1.47 11.40
CA ASN A 47 3.25 1.93 12.48
C ASN A 47 2.20 2.96 12.01
N TYR A 48 1.89 2.99 10.71
CA TYR A 48 0.89 3.91 10.17
C TYR A 48 -0.52 3.33 10.29
N ILE A 49 -1.47 4.18 10.68
CA ILE A 49 -2.90 3.92 10.51
C ILE A 49 -3.25 4.38 9.09
N VAL A 50 -3.35 3.43 8.16
CA VAL A 50 -3.48 3.73 6.73
C VAL A 50 -4.95 3.81 6.33
N TYR A 51 -5.33 4.90 5.67
CA TYR A 51 -6.60 5.05 4.98
C TYR A 51 -6.34 5.19 3.48
N CYS A 52 -7.04 4.39 2.67
CA CYS A 52 -7.09 4.54 1.23
C CYS A 52 -8.46 5.11 0.84
N ILE A 53 -8.47 6.32 0.26
CA ILE A 53 -9.69 7.08 -0.01
C ILE A 53 -9.92 7.12 -1.52
N PHE A 54 -11.06 6.62 -1.97
CA PHE A 54 -11.53 6.71 -3.35
C PHE A 54 -12.69 7.69 -3.45
N ASP A 55 -12.65 8.59 -4.43
CA ASP A 55 -13.80 9.43 -4.73
C ASP A 55 -14.99 8.58 -5.27
N ALA A 56 -16.22 9.04 -5.03
CA ALA A 56 -17.39 8.37 -5.57
C ALA A 56 -17.58 8.74 -7.05
N TYR A 57 -17.00 7.96 -7.94
CA TYR A 57 -17.21 8.17 -9.38
C TYR A 57 -18.65 7.81 -9.78
N LEU A 58 -19.43 8.82 -10.17
CA LEU A 58 -20.78 8.81 -10.79
C LEU A 58 -21.89 7.98 -10.12
N THR A 59 -21.61 7.29 -9.02
CA THR A 59 -22.58 6.45 -8.32
C THR A 59 -23.23 7.24 -7.19
N ARG A 60 -24.57 7.20 -7.14
CA ARG A 60 -25.34 7.75 -6.02
C ARG A 60 -25.15 6.83 -4.81
N SER A 61 -24.19 7.14 -3.96
CA SER A 61 -23.85 6.37 -2.78
C SER A 61 -23.63 7.29 -1.57
N LYS A 62 -24.04 6.78 -0.40
CA LYS A 62 -23.54 7.30 0.87
C LYS A 62 -22.06 6.94 1.00
N GLU A 63 -21.36 7.65 1.89
CA GLU A 63 -20.02 7.25 2.31
C GLU A 63 -20.04 5.77 2.74
N TYR A 64 -19.07 5.00 2.27
CA TYR A 64 -18.91 3.60 2.59
C TYR A 64 -17.48 3.35 3.08
N ILE A 65 -17.37 2.91 4.33
CA ILE A 65 -16.10 2.59 4.97
C ILE A 65 -16.00 1.08 5.11
N LYS A 66 -14.90 0.51 4.64
CA LYS A 66 -14.58 -0.90 4.74
C LYS A 66 -13.28 -1.05 5.53
N GLU A 67 -13.39 -1.60 6.73
CA GLU A 67 -12.23 -1.94 7.55
C GLU A 67 -11.64 -3.27 7.05
N GLU A 68 -10.45 -3.23 6.46
CA GLU A 68 -9.71 -4.40 5.99
C GLU A 68 -8.31 -4.39 6.57
N ASP A 69 -8.12 -5.04 7.72
CA ASP A 69 -6.82 -5.10 8.39
C ASP A 69 -5.68 -5.41 7.40
N PRO A 70 -4.58 -4.62 7.39
CA PRO A 70 -4.24 -3.51 8.31
C PRO A 70 -4.65 -2.10 7.84
N ILE A 71 -5.54 -1.94 6.85
CA ILE A 71 -5.94 -0.64 6.30
C ILE A 71 -7.43 -0.35 6.42
N THR A 72 -7.82 0.92 6.33
CA THR A 72 -9.22 1.33 6.17
C THR A 72 -9.44 1.84 4.75
N ILE A 73 -10.41 1.27 4.04
CA ILE A 73 -10.79 1.71 2.70
C ILE A 73 -12.02 2.60 2.83
N VAL A 74 -11.97 3.77 2.23
CA VAL A 74 -13.04 4.76 2.26
C VAL A 74 -13.48 5.03 0.83
N TYR A 75 -14.77 4.89 0.57
CA TYR A 75 -15.42 5.45 -0.59
C TYR A 75 -16.22 6.64 -0.12
N THR A 76 -15.90 7.82 -0.64
CA THR A 76 -16.57 9.08 -0.28
C THR A 76 -18.06 9.05 -0.69
N LYS A 77 -18.83 10.03 -0.23
CA LYS A 77 -20.21 10.20 -0.70
C LYS A 77 -20.24 10.85 -2.09
N THR A 78 -21.34 10.70 -2.82
CA THR A 78 -21.50 11.33 -4.14
C THR A 78 -21.24 12.83 -4.11
N GLY A 79 -20.38 13.30 -5.02
CA GLY A 79 -20.04 14.72 -5.15
C GLY A 79 -19.03 15.22 -4.11
N GLU A 80 -18.56 14.36 -3.22
CA GLU A 80 -17.39 14.63 -2.36
C GLU A 80 -16.16 14.02 -3.02
N LYS A 81 -15.09 14.82 -3.09
CA LYS A 81 -13.78 14.37 -3.54
C LYS A 81 -12.95 13.84 -2.37
N ALA A 82 -11.87 13.10 -2.68
CA ALA A 82 -11.01 12.50 -1.66
C ALA A 82 -10.33 13.54 -0.75
N ASP A 83 -9.86 14.65 -1.31
CA ASP A 83 -9.27 15.79 -0.60
C ASP A 83 -10.24 16.38 0.44
N GLN A 84 -11.52 16.58 0.08
CA GLN A 84 -12.55 17.12 0.95
C GLN A 84 -12.81 16.19 2.15
N TRP A 85 -12.83 14.89 1.88
CA TRP A 85 -12.94 13.88 2.94
C TRP A 85 -11.73 13.94 3.88
N ILE A 86 -10.53 14.00 3.31
CA ILE A 86 -9.25 14.08 4.04
C ILE A 86 -9.19 15.34 4.90
N GLU A 87 -9.62 16.49 4.37
CA GLU A 87 -9.63 17.76 5.12
C GLU A 87 -10.55 17.65 6.34
N ARG A 88 -11.77 17.15 6.16
CA ARG A 88 -12.72 16.92 7.25
C ARG A 88 -12.13 15.98 8.30
N LYS A 89 -11.57 14.85 7.88
CA LYS A 89 -10.96 13.88 8.81
C LYS A 89 -9.75 14.46 9.55
N THR A 90 -8.93 15.23 8.86
CA THR A 90 -7.77 15.91 9.43
C THR A 90 -8.21 16.89 10.51
N ARG A 91 -9.25 17.68 10.25
CA ARG A 91 -9.82 18.62 11.22
C ARG A 91 -10.37 17.91 12.46
N GLU A 92 -11.09 16.80 12.28
CA GLU A 92 -11.59 15.97 13.38
C GLU A 92 -10.45 15.45 14.27
N LEU A 93 -9.40 14.88 13.67
CA LEU A 93 -8.27 14.30 14.39
C LEU A 93 -7.35 15.35 15.03
N ARG A 94 -7.33 16.59 14.53
CA ARG A 94 -6.49 17.64 15.08
C ARG A 94 -6.88 18.01 16.51
N ILE A 95 -8.14 17.82 16.87
CA ILE A 95 -8.65 18.03 18.24
C ILE A 95 -7.85 17.21 19.27
N ASP A 96 -7.31 16.05 18.87
CA ASP A 96 -6.56 15.17 19.76
C ASP A 96 -5.12 15.67 20.07
N HIS A 97 -4.66 16.78 19.46
CA HIS A 97 -3.35 17.46 19.59
C HIS A 97 -2.06 16.61 19.44
N PHE A 98 -2.16 15.27 19.41
CA PHE A 98 -1.05 14.31 19.54
C PHE A 98 -1.04 13.26 18.41
N VAL A 99 -1.32 13.70 17.18
CA VAL A 99 -1.30 12.87 15.97
C VAL A 99 -0.43 13.50 14.88
N ASP A 100 0.26 12.67 14.11
CA ASP A 100 0.88 13.05 12.83
C ASP A 100 -0.07 12.63 11.72
N ILE A 101 -0.26 13.49 10.73
CA ILE A 101 -1.09 13.21 9.56
C ILE A 101 -0.22 13.42 8.32
N ILE A 102 -0.12 12.39 7.50
CA ILE A 102 0.57 12.42 6.22
C ILE A 102 -0.48 12.16 5.14
N VAL A 103 -0.48 12.97 4.10
CA VAL A 103 -1.39 12.82 2.96
C VAL A 103 -0.58 12.53 1.70
N VAL A 104 -0.93 11.47 0.99
CA VAL A 104 -0.32 11.08 -0.29
C VAL A 104 -1.28 11.44 -1.43
N SER A 105 -0.92 12.46 -2.21
CA SER A 105 -1.62 12.86 -3.43
C SER A 105 -0.75 13.85 -4.22
N ASP A 106 -0.88 13.84 -5.55
CA ASP A 106 -0.28 14.81 -6.47
C ASP A 106 -1.24 15.93 -6.90
N ASP A 107 -2.53 15.88 -6.51
CA ASP A 107 -3.43 16.97 -6.85
C ASP A 107 -3.05 18.22 -6.06
N HIS A 108 -2.87 19.33 -6.76
CA HIS A 108 -2.31 20.57 -6.24
C HIS A 108 -3.36 21.63 -5.90
N ASP A 109 -4.54 21.56 -6.51
CA ASP A 109 -5.50 22.66 -6.50
C ASP A 109 -6.27 22.78 -5.17
N GLU A 110 -6.27 21.73 -4.34
CA GLU A 110 -7.04 21.66 -3.06
C GLU A 110 -6.12 21.47 -1.82
N ARG A 111 -4.80 21.67 -1.96
CA ARG A 111 -3.78 21.37 -0.91
C ARG A 111 -3.75 22.31 0.30
N ASP A 112 -4.13 23.58 0.12
CA ASP A 112 -3.90 24.64 1.12
C ASP A 112 -4.68 24.40 2.43
N ALA A 113 -5.87 23.83 2.34
CA ALA A 113 -6.72 23.59 3.51
C ALA A 113 -6.14 22.53 4.45
N THR A 114 -5.59 21.44 3.90
CA THR A 114 -5.06 20.33 4.71
C THR A 114 -3.71 20.67 5.36
N LEU A 115 -2.86 21.42 4.66
CA LEU A 115 -1.63 21.99 5.23
C LEU A 115 -1.92 22.95 6.40
N GLY A 116 -3.00 23.73 6.31
CA GLY A 116 -3.44 24.64 7.37
C GLY A 116 -3.69 23.96 8.73
N TYR A 117 -3.97 22.65 8.74
CA TYR A 117 -4.16 21.87 9.96
C TYR A 117 -2.89 21.13 10.45
N GLY A 118 -1.75 21.34 9.80
CA GLY A 118 -0.46 20.76 10.17
C GLY A 118 -0.21 19.35 9.61
N ALA A 119 -0.96 18.93 8.60
CA ALA A 119 -0.66 17.70 7.87
C ALA A 119 0.58 17.87 6.97
N ILE A 120 1.29 16.77 6.74
CA ILE A 120 2.44 16.72 5.84
C ILE A 120 1.98 16.16 4.50
N LEU A 121 2.23 16.88 3.42
CA LEU A 121 1.98 16.36 2.08
C LEU A 121 3.17 15.52 1.59
N ARG A 122 2.85 14.40 0.97
CA ARG A 122 3.79 13.49 0.32
C ARG A 122 3.35 13.28 -1.12
N ASP A 123 4.28 13.51 -2.03
CA ASP A 123 4.10 13.26 -3.46
C ASP A 123 4.00 11.75 -3.74
N CYS A 124 3.18 11.37 -4.71
CA CYS A 124 2.95 9.98 -5.10
C CYS A 124 4.19 9.32 -5.69
N HIS A 125 5.02 10.03 -6.46
CA HIS A 125 6.27 9.48 -6.99
C HIS A 125 7.23 9.13 -5.85
N MET A 126 7.34 10.00 -4.85
CA MET A 126 8.13 9.75 -3.64
C MET A 126 7.59 8.56 -2.85
N PHE A 127 6.27 8.47 -2.70
CA PHE A 127 5.65 7.32 -2.03
C PHE A 127 5.87 6.01 -2.81
N ILE A 128 5.70 6.02 -4.14
CA ILE A 128 5.97 4.86 -5.01
C ILE A 128 7.42 4.41 -4.89
N LYS A 129 8.38 5.35 -4.82
CA LYS A 129 9.78 5.02 -4.58
C LYS A 129 9.97 4.34 -3.23
N GLU A 130 9.36 4.85 -2.18
CA GLU A 130 9.38 4.24 -0.85
C GLU A 130 8.82 2.81 -0.86
N LEU A 131 7.69 2.57 -1.55
CA LEU A 131 7.11 1.24 -1.72
C LEU A 131 8.11 0.26 -2.37
N LYS A 132 8.77 0.70 -3.46
CA LYS A 132 9.76 -0.10 -4.18
C LYS A 132 10.97 -0.42 -3.31
N ASP A 133 11.51 0.58 -2.61
CA ASP A 133 12.69 0.44 -1.77
C ASP A 133 12.42 -0.56 -0.63
N ARG A 134 11.25 -0.44 0.02
CA ARG A 134 10.83 -1.40 1.05
C ARG A 134 10.68 -2.81 0.52
N LYS A 135 10.04 -2.99 -0.63
CA LYS A 135 9.88 -4.32 -1.26
C LYS A 135 11.24 -4.97 -1.55
N GLN A 136 12.20 -4.19 -2.04
CA GLN A 136 13.56 -4.68 -2.24
C GLN A 136 14.23 -5.09 -0.93
N VAL A 137 14.12 -4.28 0.12
CA VAL A 137 14.68 -4.59 1.45
C VAL A 137 14.07 -5.87 2.02
N VAL A 138 12.74 -5.99 2.01
CA VAL A 138 12.02 -7.19 2.48
C VAL A 138 12.47 -8.41 1.69
N SER A 139 12.58 -8.31 0.36
CA SER A 139 13.04 -9.43 -0.49
C SER A 139 14.47 -9.86 -0.18
N LYS A 140 15.37 -8.92 0.14
CA LYS A 140 16.76 -9.20 0.51
C LYS A 140 16.84 -9.89 1.88
N ILE A 141 16.07 -9.41 2.86
CA ILE A 141 16.00 -10.02 4.19
C ILE A 141 15.45 -11.44 4.09
N ALA A 142 14.35 -11.64 3.37
CA ALA A 142 13.76 -12.97 3.17
C ALA A 142 14.73 -13.95 2.49
N LYS A 143 15.45 -13.51 1.44
CA LYS A 143 16.50 -14.32 0.79
C LYS A 143 17.64 -14.67 1.75
N ASN A 144 18.07 -13.72 2.58
CA ASN A 144 19.14 -13.93 3.55
C ASN A 144 18.71 -14.88 4.68
N GLN A 145 17.47 -14.80 5.15
CA GLN A 145 16.92 -15.72 6.16
C GLN A 145 16.73 -17.12 5.58
N ASN A 146 16.09 -17.25 4.41
CA ASN A 146 15.92 -18.55 3.76
C ASN A 146 17.27 -19.20 3.43
N SER A 147 18.26 -18.44 2.96
CA SER A 147 19.60 -18.99 2.69
C SER A 147 20.37 -19.38 3.96
N ARG A 148 20.17 -18.68 5.09
CA ARG A 148 20.72 -19.08 6.40
C ARG A 148 20.02 -20.33 6.94
N GLU A 149 18.70 -20.42 6.82
CA GLU A 149 17.96 -21.63 7.20
C GLU A 149 18.33 -22.84 6.33
N LEU A 150 18.48 -22.66 5.01
CA LEU A 150 18.91 -23.71 4.09
C LEU A 150 20.35 -24.17 4.38
N LYS A 151 21.24 -23.27 4.81
CA LYS A 151 22.61 -23.63 5.23
C LYS A 151 22.66 -24.41 6.55
N ASN A 152 21.72 -24.12 7.46
CA ASN A 152 21.64 -24.79 8.77
C ASN A 152 20.81 -26.08 8.76
N ARG A 153 19.98 -26.30 7.73
CA ARG A 153 19.39 -27.61 7.48
C ARG A 153 20.42 -28.47 6.77
N HIS A 154 21.14 -29.31 7.52
CA HIS A 154 21.59 -30.59 6.98
C HIS A 154 20.33 -31.37 6.60
N ILE A 155 19.79 -31.11 5.40
CA ILE A 155 18.81 -32.00 4.79
C ILE A 155 19.58 -33.30 4.58
N ARG A 156 19.40 -34.28 5.47
CA ARG A 156 19.77 -35.66 5.22
C ARG A 156 18.88 -36.17 4.09
N MET A 157 19.20 -35.78 2.88
CA MET A 157 18.69 -36.40 1.67
C MET A 157 19.63 -37.53 1.32
N SER A 158 19.07 -38.68 0.97
CA SER A 158 19.87 -39.73 0.35
C SER A 158 20.43 -39.22 -0.97
N ASP A 159 21.61 -39.69 -1.38
CA ASP A 159 22.19 -39.31 -2.68
C ASP A 159 21.23 -39.61 -3.85
N SER A 160 20.35 -40.59 -3.68
CA SER A 160 19.28 -40.94 -4.62
C SER A 160 18.27 -39.81 -4.82
N ASP A 161 17.79 -39.22 -3.72
CA ASP A 161 16.78 -38.16 -3.77
C ASP A 161 17.36 -36.86 -4.34
N ARG A 162 18.65 -36.60 -4.07
CA ARG A 162 19.38 -35.46 -4.61
C ARG A 162 19.49 -35.54 -6.14
N LYS A 163 19.77 -36.74 -6.65
CA LYS A 163 19.89 -37.00 -8.09
C LYS A 163 18.54 -36.90 -8.82
N LYS A 164 17.45 -37.34 -8.18
CA LYS A 164 16.08 -37.16 -8.71
C LYS A 164 15.69 -35.69 -8.80
N LEU A 165 15.99 -34.90 -7.75
CA LEU A 165 15.71 -33.47 -7.75
C LEU A 165 16.51 -32.72 -8.81
N GLU A 166 17.79 -33.05 -8.98
CA GLU A 166 18.63 -32.46 -10.04
C GLU A 166 18.15 -32.81 -11.45
N ASN A 167 17.70 -34.04 -11.67
CA ASN A 167 17.11 -34.44 -12.94
C ASN A 167 15.79 -33.69 -13.18
N PHE A 168 14.92 -33.60 -12.18
CA PHE A 168 13.67 -32.85 -12.29
C PHE A 168 13.90 -31.38 -12.62
N LEU A 169 14.86 -30.71 -11.97
CA LEU A 169 15.20 -29.32 -12.25
C LEU A 169 15.74 -29.09 -13.68
N LYS A 170 16.32 -30.13 -14.30
CA LYS A 170 16.86 -30.07 -15.67
C LYS A 170 15.85 -30.50 -16.75
N THR A 171 14.95 -31.43 -16.45
CA THR A 171 14.11 -32.10 -17.45
C THR A 171 12.61 -31.99 -17.20
N GLY A 172 12.20 -31.51 -16.03
CA GLY A 172 10.80 -31.34 -15.64
C GLY A 172 10.03 -32.64 -15.39
N LYS A 173 10.72 -33.78 -15.30
CA LYS A 173 10.11 -35.11 -15.07
C LYS A 173 10.79 -35.82 -13.89
N PHE A 174 9.98 -36.53 -13.11
CA PHE A 174 10.42 -37.36 -11.97
C PHE A 174 11.10 -38.65 -12.42
#